data_AF-A0AAD9N7M4-F1
#
_entry.id   AF-A0AAD9N7M4-F1
#
_cell.length_a   1.000
_cell.length_b   1.000
_cell.length_c   1.000
_cell.angle_alpha   90.00
_cell.angle_beta   90.00
_cell.angle_gamma   90.00
#
_symmetry.space_group_name_H-M   'P 1'
#
loop_
_entity.id
_entity.type
_entity.pdbx_description
1 polymer ?
#
loop_
_entity_poly.entity_id
_entity_poly.type
_entity_poly.pdbx_seq_one_letter_code
_entity_poly.pdbx_strand_id
1 'polypeptide(L)'
;MADEIKKLSAFLRVSIGNITTDKESKELDTYLSDRVYLVGFYCTIADVVLFLGLYSIISEMSFYDKQKHLHLSRWFDQVQHQPGILQNSKKVYFQRNMIYSTSSCH
;
A
#
# COMPACT_ATOMS: atom_id res chain seq x y z
N MET A 1 -6.83 -0.73 22.17
CA MET A 1 -6.05 0.47 22.55
C MET A 1 -4.65 0.45 21.90
N ALA A 2 -3.91 -0.66 21.95
CA ALA A 2 -2.62 -0.82 21.24
C ALA A 2 -2.73 -0.70 19.71
N ASP A 3 -3.82 -1.19 19.10
CA ASP A 3 -4.04 -1.07 17.64
C ASP A 3 -4.24 0.38 17.17
N GLU A 4 -4.90 1.22 17.96
CA GLU A 4 -5.07 2.65 17.65
C GLU A 4 -3.75 3.40 17.75
N ILE A 5 -2.90 3.07 18.73
CA ILE A 5 -1.57 3.66 18.88
C ILE A 5 -0.64 3.24 17.73
N LYS A 6 -0.71 1.97 17.28
CA LYS A 6 0.00 1.51 16.07
C LYS A 6 -0.50 2.18 14.79
N LYS A 7 -1.81 2.40 14.66
CA LYS A 7 -2.37 3.16 13.53
C LYS A 7 -1.86 4.60 13.52
N LEU A 8 -1.85 5.27 14.68
CA LEU A 8 -1.37 6.65 14.81
C LEU A 8 0.14 6.76 14.56
N SER A 9 0.95 5.79 15.01
CA SER A 9 2.39 5.77 14.75
C SER A 9 2.72 5.48 13.29
N ALA A 10 1.98 4.58 12.63
CA ALA A 10 2.07 4.36 11.19
C ALA A 10 1.65 5.60 10.41
N PHE A 11 0.57 6.28 10.82
CA PHE A 11 0.09 7.51 10.19
C PHE A 11 1.10 8.66 10.30
N LEU A 12 1.71 8.85 11.48
CA LEU A 12 2.77 9.84 11.71
C LEU A 12 4.04 9.52 10.91
N ARG A 13 4.46 8.26 10.83
CA ARG A 13 5.64 7.83 10.05
C ARG A 13 5.45 7.97 8.54
N VAL A 14 4.26 7.66 8.03
CA VAL A 14 3.97 7.77 6.59
C VAL A 14 3.84 9.24 6.17
N SER A 15 3.27 10.11 7.01
CA SER A 15 3.09 11.54 6.70
C SER A 15 4.39 12.35 6.80
N ILE A 16 5.38 11.89 7.57
CA ILE A 16 6.68 12.59 7.75
C ILE A 16 7.73 12.16 6.71
N GLY A 17 7.36 11.30 5.75
CA GLY A 17 8.05 11.21 4.47
C GLY A 17 9.29 10.33 4.47
N ASN A 18 9.14 9.06 4.86
CA ASN A 18 10.05 7.99 4.46
C ASN A 18 9.48 6.63 4.88
N ILE A 19 8.80 5.90 3.99
CA ILE A 19 8.81 4.44 4.09
C ILE A 19 10.17 4.01 3.55
N THR A 20 11.18 4.10 4.40
CA THR A 20 12.56 3.76 4.06
C THR A 20 12.89 2.30 4.35
N THR A 21 11.97 1.55 4.97
CA THR A 21 12.29 0.20 5.44
C THR A 21 11.34 -0.86 4.87
N ASP A 22 11.93 -1.90 4.27
CA ASP A 22 11.24 -3.13 3.81
C ASP A 22 10.30 -3.71 4.88
N LYS A 23 10.67 -3.50 6.15
CA LYS A 23 9.92 -3.89 7.33
C LYS A 23 8.55 -3.22 7.42
N GLU A 24 8.46 -1.90 7.20
CA GLU A 24 7.20 -1.16 7.30
C GLU A 24 6.23 -1.54 6.17
N SER A 25 6.74 -1.65 4.94
CA SER A 25 5.96 -2.15 3.80
C SER A 25 5.44 -3.57 4.06
N LYS A 26 6.23 -4.43 4.71
CA LYS A 26 5.81 -5.79 5.07
C LYS A 26 4.78 -5.83 6.19
N GLU A 27 4.91 -4.97 7.20
CA GLU A 27 3.91 -4.84 8.28
C GLU A 27 2.58 -4.34 7.72
N LEU A 28 2.61 -3.34 6.84
CA LEU A 28 1.43 -2.82 6.16
C LEU A 28 0.80 -3.86 5.21
N ASP A 29 1.61 -4.58 4.44
CA ASP A 29 1.13 -5.66 3.57
C ASP A 29 0.43 -6.76 4.37
N THR A 30 1.01 -7.18 5.50
CA THR A 30 0.38 -8.13 6.42
C THR A 30 -0.93 -7.59 6.97
N TYR A 31 -0.97 -6.32 7.34
CA TYR A 31 -2.18 -5.67 7.86
C TYR A 31 -3.30 -5.54 6.82
N LEU A 32 -2.96 -5.38 5.54
CA LEU A 32 -3.91 -5.30 4.43
C LEU A 32 -4.29 -6.68 3.86
N SER A 33 -3.74 -7.75 4.42
CA SER A 33 -4.05 -9.11 3.97
C SER A 33 -5.50 -9.51 4.24
N ASP A 34 -6.05 -9.13 5.39
CA ASP A 34 -7.41 -9.43 5.84
C ASP A 34 -8.40 -8.29 5.57
N ARG A 35 -7.94 -7.16 5.03
CA ARG A 35 -8.73 -5.92 4.91
C ARG A 35 -8.71 -5.35 3.52
N VAL A 36 -9.84 -4.79 3.11
CA VAL A 36 -9.97 -4.12 1.82
C VAL A 36 -9.41 -2.70 1.88
N TYR A 37 -9.72 -1.96 2.96
CA TYR A 37 -9.25 -0.61 3.30
C TYR A 37 -8.72 -0.58 4.74
N LEU A 38 -8.07 0.50 5.16
CA LEU A 38 -7.51 0.62 6.50
C LEU A 38 -8.55 0.44 7.62
N VAL A 39 -9.77 0.93 7.40
CA VAL A 39 -10.89 0.85 8.35
C VAL A 39 -11.93 -0.19 7.87
N GLY A 40 -11.47 -1.29 7.28
CA GLY A 40 -12.32 -2.42 6.89
C GLY A 40 -12.81 -2.33 5.44
N PHE A 41 -14.08 -1.99 5.24
CA PHE A 41 -14.76 -2.12 3.93
C PHE A 41 -15.04 -0.80 3.21
N TYR A 42 -14.88 0.34 3.89
CA TYR A 42 -15.15 1.66 3.32
C TYR A 42 -13.85 2.42 3.10
N CYS A 43 -13.76 3.12 1.96
CA CYS A 43 -12.67 4.05 1.71
C CYS A 43 -12.84 5.26 2.64
N THR A 44 -11.83 5.52 3.48
CA THR A 44 -11.85 6.62 4.44
C THR A 44 -10.77 7.65 4.12
N ILE A 45 -10.78 8.78 4.83
CA ILE A 45 -9.72 9.80 4.73
C ILE A 45 -8.35 9.20 5.07
N ALA A 46 -8.28 8.20 5.95
CA ALA A 46 -7.03 7.52 6.26
C ALA A 46 -6.42 6.87 5.02
N ASP A 47 -7.24 6.24 4.16
CA ASP A 47 -6.79 5.63 2.92
C ASP A 47 -6.28 6.67 1.92
N VAL A 48 -6.97 7.81 1.81
CA VAL A 48 -6.58 8.92 0.92
C VAL A 48 -5.24 9.52 1.36
N VAL A 49 -5.11 9.84 2.65
CA VAL A 49 -3.87 10.41 3.19
C VAL A 49 -2.72 9.43 3.03
N LEU A 50 -2.95 8.14 3.31
CA LEU A 50 -1.95 7.10 3.14
C LEU A 50 -1.55 6.95 1.66
N PHE A 51 -2.51 6.99 0.74
CA PHE A 51 -2.26 6.93 -0.70
C PHE A 51 -1.38 8.08 -1.18
N LEU A 52 -1.68 9.32 -0.74
CA LEU A 52 -0.89 10.49 -1.11
C LEU A 52 0.56 10.40 -0.58
N GLY A 53 0.76 9.95 0.66
CA GLY A 53 2.09 9.74 1.23
C GLY A 53 2.87 8.61 0.54
N LEU A 54 2.18 7.55 0.12
CA LEU A 54 2.77 6.40 -0.56
C LEU A 54 3.02 6.59 -2.05
N TYR A 55 2.36 7.56 -2.68
CA TYR A 55 2.34 7.71 -4.12
C TYR A 55 3.75 7.83 -4.71
N SER A 56 4.63 8.65 -4.11
CA SER A 56 6.02 8.80 -4.60
C SER A 56 6.78 7.47 -4.58
N ILE A 57 6.65 6.71 -3.49
CA ILE A 57 7.40 5.48 -3.24
C ILE A 57 6.93 4.37 -4.18
N ILE A 58 5.61 4.16 -4.27
CA ILE A 58 5.02 3.12 -5.11
C ILE A 58 5.18 3.46 -6.60
N SER A 59 5.18 4.75 -6.97
CA SER A 59 5.47 5.17 -8.34
C SER A 59 6.91 4.82 -8.76
N GLU A 60 7.87 4.88 -7.85
CA GLU A 60 9.29 4.58 -8.09
C GLU A 60 9.63 3.08 -7.95
N MET A 61 8.79 2.31 -7.26
CA MET A 61 9.01 0.87 -7.06
C MET A 61 9.00 0.06 -8.37
N SER A 62 9.89 -0.93 -8.43
CA SER A 62 9.95 -1.90 -9.50
C SER A 62 8.74 -2.84 -9.52
N PHE A 63 8.47 -3.50 -10.65
CA PHE A 63 7.41 -4.52 -10.72
C PHE A 63 7.67 -5.69 -9.77
N TYR A 64 8.93 -6.02 -9.51
CA TYR A 64 9.33 -7.06 -8.55
C TYR A 64 8.90 -6.70 -7.12
N ASP A 65 9.22 -5.48 -6.66
CA ASP A 65 8.88 -5.04 -5.31
C ASP A 65 7.35 -4.91 -5.11
N LYS A 66 6.65 -4.47 -6.17
CA LYS A 66 5.18 -4.45 -6.19
C LYS A 66 4.57 -5.83 -6.05
N GLN A 67 5.18 -6.86 -6.65
CA GLN A 67 4.73 -8.25 -6.48
C GLN A 67 5.05 -8.82 -5.10
N LYS A 68 6.17 -8.41 -4.50
CA LYS A 68 6.53 -8.80 -3.13
C LYS A 68 5.49 -8.32 -2.10
N HIS A 69 4.90 -7.15 -2.32
CA HIS A 69 3.84 -6.57 -1.47
C HIS A 69 2.49 -6.59 -2.19
N LEU A 70 1.94 -7.79 -2.38
CA LEU A 70 0.71 -8.01 -3.16
C LEU A 70 -0.51 -7.29 -2.57
N HIS A 71 -0.69 -7.35 -1.25
CA HIS A 71 -1.86 -6.77 -0.59
C HIS A 71 -1.80 -5.25 -0.61
N LEU A 72 -0.60 -4.69 -0.43
CA LEU A 72 -0.36 -3.26 -0.57
C LEU A 72 -0.62 -2.78 -2.00
N SER A 73 -0.10 -3.50 -3.00
CA SER A 73 -0.32 -3.20 -4.42
C SER A 73 -1.81 -3.27 -4.78
N ARG A 74 -2.53 -4.28 -4.30
CA ARG A 74 -3.97 -4.42 -4.49
C ARG A 74 -4.74 -3.25 -3.87
N TRP A 75 -4.44 -2.89 -2.62
CA TRP A 75 -5.06 -1.76 -1.94
C TRP A 75 -4.78 -0.45 -2.68
N PHE A 76 -3.54 -0.22 -3.11
CA PHE A 76 -3.19 0.98 -3.86
C PHE A 76 -3.92 1.05 -5.20
N ASP A 77 -3.99 -0.06 -5.94
CA ASP A 77 -4.76 -0.16 -7.18
C ASP A 77 -6.25 0.14 -6.91
N GLN A 78 -6.80 -0.33 -5.81
CA GLN A 78 -8.20 -0.08 -5.46
C GLN A 78 -8.47 1.38 -5.09
N VAL A 79 -7.58 2.01 -4.32
CA VAL A 79 -7.72 3.42 -3.90
C VAL A 79 -7.55 4.35 -5.10
N GLN A 80 -6.60 4.10 -6.01
CA GLN A 80 -6.43 4.96 -7.20
C GLN A 80 -7.64 4.95 -8.14
N HIS A 81 -8.46 3.88 -8.13
CA HIS A 81 -9.67 3.79 -8.95
C HIS A 81 -10.89 4.48 -8.33
N GLN A 82 -10.81 5.00 -7.10
CA GLN A 82 -11.92 5.74 -6.50
C GLN A 82 -12.11 7.10 -7.20
N PRO A 83 -13.36 7.52 -7.43
CA PRO A 83 -13.65 8.78 -8.10
C PRO A 83 -13.10 9.96 -7.30
N GLY A 84 -12.35 10.84 -7.96
CA GLY A 84 -11.82 12.06 -7.36
C GLY A 84 -10.49 11.93 -6.60
N ILE A 85 -9.91 10.72 -6.47
CA ILE A 85 -8.62 10.53 -5.79
C ILE A 85 -7.43 10.88 -6.69
N LEU A 86 -7.41 10.40 -7.94
CA LEU A 86 -6.27 10.60 -8.84
C LEU A 86 -6.09 12.04 -9.31
N GLN A 87 -7.15 12.87 -9.36
CA GLN A 87 -7.13 14.27 -9.85
C GLN A 87 -6.16 14.52 -11.02
N ASN A 88 -4.92 14.97 -10.74
CA ASN A 88 -3.87 15.28 -11.71
C ASN A 88 -2.68 14.30 -11.71
N SER A 89 -2.68 13.30 -10.84
CA SER A 89 -1.63 12.29 -10.70
C SER A 89 -1.74 11.19 -11.76
N LYS A 90 -0.59 10.62 -12.15
CA LYS A 90 -0.54 9.53 -13.14
C LYS A 90 -0.98 8.22 -12.48
N LYS A 91 -1.77 7.44 -13.20
CA LYS A 91 -2.14 6.10 -12.77
C LYS A 91 -0.92 5.19 -12.70
N VAL A 92 -0.72 4.51 -11.57
CA VAL A 92 0.34 3.50 -11.43
C VAL A 92 -0.21 2.16 -11.88
N TYR A 93 0.52 1.49 -12.78
CA TYR A 93 0.11 0.19 -13.30
C TYR A 93 0.70 -0.94 -12.47
N PHE A 94 -0.14 -1.94 -12.18
CA PHE A 94 0.24 -3.15 -11.46
C PHE A 94 0.06 -4.37 -12.37
N GLN A 95 1.00 -5.31 -12.31
CA GLN A 95 0.89 -6.59 -13.01
C GLN A 95 0.09 -7.57 -12.16
N ARG A 96 -0.98 -8.12 -12.73
CA ARG A 96 -1.82 -9.13 -12.07
C ARG A 96 -1.25 -10.55 -12.18
N ASN A 97 -0.42 -10.79 -13.19
CA ASN A 97 0.21 -12.09 -13.41
C ASN A 97 1.48 -12.18 -12.57
N MET A 98 1.56 -13.15 -11.66
CA MET A 98 2.76 -13.43 -10.89
C MET A 98 3.85 -13.97 -11.83
N ILE A 99 4.88 -13.16 -12.09
CA ILE A 99 5.98 -13.52 -13.01
C ILE A 99 7.20 -14.01 -12.25
N TYR A 100 7.32 -13.63 -10.97
CA TYR A 100 8.32 -14.14 -10.05
C TYR A 100 7.68 -15.23 -9.19
N SER A 101 7.54 -16.44 -9.73
CA SER A 101 7.25 -17.59 -8.87
C SER A 101 8.52 -17.89 -8.06
N THR A 102 8.40 -17.95 -6.74
CA THR A 102 9.44 -18.58 -5.94
C THR A 102 9.35 -20.06 -6.25
N SER A 103 10.04 -20.51 -7.29
CA SER A 103 10.36 -21.91 -7.48
C SER A 103 11.27 -22.32 -6.30
N SER A 104 10.65 -22.60 -5.16
CA SER A 104 11.24 -23.44 -4.14
C SER A 104 11.46 -24.79 -4.79
N CYS A 105 12.64 -24.95 -5.39
CA CYS A 105 13.19 -26.23 -5.79
C CYS A 105 13.11 -27.14 -4.56
N HIS A 106 12.23 -28.13 -4.64
CA HIS A 106 12.02 -29.15 -3.62
C HIS A 106 12.69 -30.44 -4.07
#